data_AF-A0A5J5BEW0-F1
#
_entry.id   AF-A0A5J5BEW0-F1
#
_cell.length_a   1.000
_cell.length_b   1.000
_cell.length_c   1.000
_cell.angle_alpha   90.00
_cell.angle_beta   90.00
_cell.angle_gamma   90.00
#
_symmetry.space_group_name_H-M   'P 1'
#
loop_
_entity.id
_entity.type
_entity.pdbx_description
1 polymer ?
#
loop_
_entity_poly.entity_id
_entity_poly.type
_entity_poly.pdbx_seq_one_letter_code
_entity_poly.pdbx_strand_id
1 'polypeptide(L)'
;MKQRYHYNVADARLAQHIEKGNEDGLLISCVSSCQNLWALIMDAGTGFTAQVYELSPYFLHKEWIMEQWEKNYYISAIAGAANGSSLVVMSKGTQYLQQSYKVSDTFPFKWINKKWKEGFYVTSMATSGSRWGVVMSRGAGFSDQVVELDFLYPSEGIHRRWDYGYRITATAATWDQAALVLSVPRRKPADETQETLRTSAFPSTHVKEKWAKNLYIASVCYGRTVS
;
A
#
# COMPACT_ATOMS: atom_id res chain seq x y z
N MET A 1 -3.52 5.42 -18.87
CA MET A 1 -3.95 5.70 -17.48
C MET A 1 -3.28 6.99 -17.02
N LYS A 2 -3.96 7.83 -16.23
CA LYS A 2 -3.43 9.13 -15.73
C LYS A 2 -3.03 8.93 -14.26
N GLN A 3 -1.74 9.09 -13.96
CA GLN A 3 -1.19 8.97 -12.61
C GLN A 3 -0.39 10.22 -12.26
N ARG A 4 -0.41 10.61 -10.99
CA ARG A 4 0.38 11.71 -10.42
C ARG A 4 1.04 11.24 -9.13
N TYR A 5 2.27 11.68 -8.90
CA TYR A 5 2.94 11.47 -7.63
C TYR A 5 3.33 12.80 -6.99
N HIS A 6 3.37 12.81 -5.67
CA HIS A 6 3.99 13.83 -4.84
C HIS A 6 4.90 13.13 -3.84
N TYR A 7 6.08 13.70 -3.55
CA TYR A 7 7.02 13.16 -2.57
C TYR A 7 7.69 14.32 -1.84
N ASN A 8 8.33 14.04 -0.71
CA ASN A 8 8.84 15.07 0.21
C ASN A 8 7.73 16.03 0.69
N VAL A 9 6.51 15.52 0.84
CA VAL A 9 5.36 16.32 1.27
C VAL A 9 5.36 16.39 2.80
N ALA A 10 5.38 17.61 3.34
CA ALA A 10 5.17 17.85 4.76
C ALA A 10 3.68 17.85 5.11
N ASP A 11 3.35 17.56 6.37
CA ASP A 11 1.97 17.49 6.90
C ASP A 11 1.08 18.66 6.44
N ALA A 12 1.57 19.90 6.59
CA ALA A 12 0.85 21.12 6.25
C ALA A 12 0.50 21.26 4.75
N ARG A 13 1.17 20.51 3.87
CA ARG A 13 0.94 20.53 2.41
C ARG A 13 0.15 19.33 1.91
N LEU A 14 -0.14 18.36 2.76
CA LEU A 14 -0.81 17.13 2.37
C LEU A 14 -2.19 17.42 1.76
N ALA A 15 -3.01 18.21 2.46
CA ALA A 15 -4.35 18.59 2.01
C ALA A 15 -4.33 19.28 0.65
N GLN A 16 -3.45 20.26 0.45
CA GLN A 16 -3.31 20.99 -0.80
C GLN A 16 -3.02 20.06 -2.00
N HIS A 17 -2.13 19.08 -1.82
CA HIS A 17 -1.80 18.13 -2.88
C HIS A 17 -2.96 17.18 -3.21
N ILE A 18 -3.68 16.72 -2.17
CA ILE A 18 -4.84 15.83 -2.32
C ILE A 18 -6.00 16.55 -3.01
N GLU A 19 -6.33 17.77 -2.56
CA GLU A 19 -7.40 18.59 -3.15
C GLU A 19 -7.17 18.83 -4.64
N LYS A 20 -5.95 19.28 -5.00
CA LYS A 20 -5.58 19.48 -6.41
C LYS A 20 -5.63 18.18 -7.23
N GLY A 21 -5.31 17.04 -6.64
CA GLY A 21 -5.45 15.74 -7.29
C GLY A 21 -6.92 15.38 -7.53
N ASN A 22 -7.79 15.61 -6.54
CA ASN A 22 -9.22 15.34 -6.62
C ASN A 22 -9.90 16.21 -7.68
N GLU A 23 -9.56 17.50 -7.78
CA GLU A 23 -10.02 18.41 -8.85
C GLU A 23 -9.69 17.89 -10.25
N ASP A 24 -8.57 17.16 -10.36
CA ASP A 24 -8.07 16.54 -11.58
C ASP A 24 -8.64 15.14 -11.87
N GLY A 25 -9.57 14.67 -11.04
CA GLY A 25 -10.16 13.33 -11.11
C GLY A 25 -9.21 12.21 -10.70
N LEU A 26 -8.20 12.51 -9.88
CA LEU A 26 -7.22 11.54 -9.37
C LEU A 26 -7.52 11.23 -7.91
N LEU A 27 -7.51 9.95 -7.55
CA LEU A 27 -7.71 9.49 -6.18
C LEU A 27 -6.46 8.77 -5.68
N ILE A 28 -6.18 8.84 -4.39
CA ILE A 28 -4.99 8.24 -3.78
C ILE A 28 -5.03 6.71 -3.93
N SER A 29 -4.05 6.14 -4.61
CA SER A 29 -3.90 4.70 -4.79
C SER A 29 -2.87 4.09 -3.84
N CYS A 30 -1.84 4.84 -3.47
CA CYS A 30 -0.76 4.38 -2.60
C CYS A 30 -0.16 5.56 -1.82
N VAL A 31 0.26 5.29 -0.58
CA VAL A 31 0.98 6.24 0.26
C VAL A 31 2.19 5.56 0.91
N SER A 32 3.25 6.32 1.13
CA SER A 32 4.44 5.88 1.88
C SER A 32 4.99 7.04 2.69
N SER A 33 5.77 6.76 3.73
CA SER A 33 6.43 7.78 4.55
C SER A 33 7.92 7.46 4.75
N CYS A 34 8.73 8.50 4.82
CA CYS A 34 10.14 8.44 5.19
C CYS A 34 10.52 9.75 5.90
N GLN A 35 11.21 9.68 7.04
CA GLN A 35 11.64 10.87 7.80
C GLN A 35 10.51 11.89 8.06
N ASN A 36 9.29 11.40 8.33
CA ASN A 36 8.07 12.21 8.53
C ASN A 36 7.68 13.06 7.30
N LEU A 37 8.15 12.69 6.11
CA LEU A 37 7.68 13.21 4.84
C LEU A 37 6.87 12.13 4.12
N TRP A 38 5.85 12.57 3.39
CA TRP A 38 4.93 11.68 2.69
C TRP A 38 5.24 11.60 1.21
N ALA A 39 5.03 10.42 0.65
CA ALA A 39 4.87 10.18 -0.76
C ALA A 39 3.41 9.75 -1.02
N LEU A 40 2.78 10.39 -1.99
CA LEU A 40 1.42 10.16 -2.42
C LEU A 40 1.44 9.75 -3.89
N ILE A 41 0.80 8.63 -4.22
CA ILE A 41 0.50 8.24 -5.60
C ILE A 41 -1.01 8.37 -5.78
N MET A 42 -1.43 9.10 -6.81
CA MET A 42 -2.83 9.32 -7.15
C MET A 42 -3.09 8.87 -8.58
N ASP A 43 -4.20 8.20 -8.80
CA ASP A 43 -4.52 7.51 -10.04
C ASP A 43 -5.98 7.71 -10.43
N ALA A 44 -6.24 7.93 -11.72
CA ALA A 44 -7.60 7.97 -12.26
C ALA A 44 -8.23 6.57 -12.38
N GLY A 45 -7.41 5.52 -12.42
CA GLY A 45 -7.80 4.12 -12.65
C GLY A 45 -8.12 3.32 -11.40
N THR A 46 -8.28 3.95 -10.23
CA THR A 46 -8.52 3.23 -8.96
C THR A 46 -9.87 2.53 -8.91
N GLY A 47 -10.87 3.05 -9.64
CA GLY A 47 -12.27 2.62 -9.52
C GLY A 47 -12.97 3.10 -8.24
N PHE A 48 -12.30 3.90 -7.41
CA PHE A 48 -12.91 4.49 -6.21
C PHE A 48 -13.88 5.61 -6.57
N THR A 49 -14.92 5.78 -5.76
CA THR A 49 -15.97 6.80 -5.99
C THR A 49 -15.94 7.95 -4.99
N ALA A 50 -15.32 7.74 -3.83
CA ALA A 50 -15.09 8.76 -2.81
C ALA A 50 -13.92 8.33 -1.93
N GLN A 51 -13.21 9.30 -1.35
CA GLN A 51 -12.13 9.06 -0.40
C GLN A 51 -12.20 10.00 0.79
N VAL A 52 -11.79 9.49 1.94
CA VAL A 52 -11.51 10.25 3.15
C VAL A 52 -10.13 9.84 3.66
N TYR A 53 -9.45 10.74 4.36
CA TYR A 53 -8.16 10.44 4.95
C TYR A 53 -8.04 11.09 6.33
N GLU A 54 -7.18 10.52 7.16
CA GLU A 54 -6.79 11.10 8.44
C GLU A 54 -5.27 11.04 8.58
N LEU A 55 -4.68 12.19 8.85
CA LEU A 55 -3.32 12.29 9.38
C LEU A 55 -3.43 12.32 10.90
N SER A 56 -3.09 11.21 11.54
CA SER A 56 -3.23 11.03 12.99
C SER A 56 -1.85 10.97 13.66
N PRO A 57 -1.66 11.55 14.86
CA PRO A 57 -0.46 11.33 15.65
C PRO A 57 -0.33 9.88 16.16
N TYR A 58 -1.39 9.08 16.04
CA TYR A 58 -1.42 7.67 16.44
C TYR A 58 -1.35 6.75 15.23
N PHE A 59 -0.55 5.69 15.31
CA PHE A 59 -0.45 4.68 14.27
C PHE A 59 -1.74 3.86 14.18
N LEU A 60 -2.51 4.06 13.10
CA LEU A 60 -3.84 3.47 12.85
C LEU A 60 -4.86 3.79 13.96
N HIS A 61 -5.28 5.06 14.02
CA HIS A 61 -6.28 5.58 14.94
C HIS A 61 -7.62 4.81 14.85
N LYS A 62 -7.93 4.06 15.90
CA LYS A 62 -8.99 3.05 15.89
C LYS A 62 -10.37 3.67 15.78
N GLU A 63 -10.63 4.71 16.55
CA GLU A 63 -11.93 5.37 16.66
C GLU A 63 -12.35 5.95 15.30
N TRP A 64 -11.44 6.65 14.63
CA TRP A 64 -11.68 7.18 13.29
C TRP A 64 -11.92 6.09 12.25
N ILE A 65 -11.09 5.03 12.24
CA ILE A 65 -11.27 3.89 11.32
C ILE A 65 -12.64 3.23 11.51
N MET A 66 -13.06 3.02 12.76
CA MET A 66 -14.37 2.44 13.07
C MET A 66 -15.52 3.32 12.57
N GLU A 67 -15.46 4.63 12.80
CA GLU A 67 -16.45 5.58 12.30
C GLU A 67 -16.56 5.55 10.76
N GLN A 68 -15.43 5.46 10.06
CA GLN A 68 -15.42 5.40 8.60
C GLN A 68 -15.93 4.05 8.06
N TRP A 69 -15.66 2.94 8.74
CA TRP A 69 -16.25 1.64 8.40
C TRP A 69 -17.78 1.66 8.49
N GLU A 70 -18.36 2.30 9.51
CA GLU A 70 -19.82 2.48 9.63
C GLU A 70 -20.43 3.27 8.46
N LYS A 71 -19.62 4.14 7.85
CA LYS A 71 -19.98 4.93 6.66
C LYS A 71 -19.69 4.21 5.34
N ASN A 72 -19.34 2.93 5.38
CA ASN A 72 -18.96 2.09 4.24
C ASN A 72 -17.71 2.55 3.48
N TYR A 73 -16.80 3.26 4.15
CA TYR A 73 -15.45 3.45 3.64
C TYR A 73 -14.59 2.27 4.08
N TYR A 74 -13.68 1.81 3.23
CA TYR A 74 -12.71 0.77 3.56
C TYR A 74 -11.29 1.29 3.41
N ILE A 75 -10.36 0.88 4.28
CA ILE A 75 -8.94 1.23 4.16
C ILE A 75 -8.42 0.77 2.80
N SER A 76 -7.93 1.71 2.02
CA SER A 76 -7.36 1.50 0.69
C SER A 76 -5.85 1.71 0.66
N ALA A 77 -5.33 2.60 1.49
CA ALA A 77 -3.89 2.84 1.60
C ALA A 77 -3.52 3.32 3.01
N ILE A 78 -2.38 2.86 3.52
CA ILE A 78 -1.83 3.27 4.82
C ILE A 78 -0.33 3.53 4.72
N ALA A 79 0.13 4.53 5.47
CA ALA A 79 1.55 4.78 5.70
C ALA A 79 1.75 5.23 7.14
N GLY A 80 2.81 4.76 7.78
CA GLY A 80 3.23 5.23 9.11
C GLY A 80 4.54 5.99 9.02
N ALA A 81 4.64 7.07 9.77
CA ALA A 81 5.86 7.85 9.90
C ALA A 81 6.70 7.33 11.08
N ALA A 82 7.98 7.77 11.13
CA ALA A 82 8.92 7.34 12.15
C ALA A 82 8.58 7.88 13.55
N ASN A 83 7.87 9.01 13.63
CA ASN A 83 7.43 9.62 14.88
C ASN A 83 6.18 8.97 15.52
N GLY A 84 5.67 7.87 14.96
CA GLY A 84 4.46 7.20 15.46
C GLY A 84 3.16 7.64 14.79
N SER A 85 3.17 8.72 14.00
CA SER A 85 2.01 9.18 13.24
C SER A 85 1.70 8.27 12.04
N SER A 86 0.48 8.39 11.51
CA SER A 86 0.09 7.69 10.29
C SER A 86 -0.86 8.49 9.44
N LEU A 87 -0.79 8.23 8.14
CA LEU A 87 -1.79 8.61 7.17
C LEU A 87 -2.60 7.38 6.79
N VAL A 88 -3.90 7.42 7.08
CA VAL A 88 -4.86 6.40 6.68
C VAL A 88 -5.76 6.97 5.61
N VAL A 89 -5.89 6.29 4.48
CA VAL A 89 -6.84 6.61 3.41
C VAL A 89 -7.87 5.52 3.33
N MET A 90 -9.15 5.91 3.36
CA MET A 90 -10.28 5.00 3.21
C MET A 90 -11.15 5.43 2.04
N SER A 91 -11.64 4.46 1.26
CA SER A 91 -12.30 4.68 -0.02
C SER A 91 -13.65 3.98 -0.12
N LYS A 92 -14.56 4.55 -0.91
CA LYS A 92 -15.77 3.90 -1.44
C LYS A 92 -15.53 3.44 -2.88
N GLY A 93 -16.41 2.56 -3.38
CA GLY A 93 -16.25 1.94 -4.71
C GLY A 93 -15.23 0.79 -4.73
N THR A 94 -14.74 0.37 -3.56
CA THR A 94 -13.92 -0.84 -3.45
C THR A 94 -14.78 -2.09 -3.64
N GLN A 95 -14.15 -3.22 -3.96
CA GLN A 95 -14.82 -4.52 -4.00
C GLN A 95 -14.84 -5.21 -2.62
N TYR A 96 -14.42 -4.51 -1.57
CA TYR A 96 -14.25 -5.09 -0.24
C TYR A 96 -15.59 -5.26 0.45
N LEU A 97 -15.79 -6.41 1.07
CA LEU A 97 -17.02 -6.75 1.78
C LEU A 97 -16.86 -6.61 3.29
N GLN A 98 -15.73 -7.07 3.80
CA GLN A 98 -15.36 -7.04 5.21
C GLN A 98 -13.88 -6.75 5.32
N GLN A 99 -13.48 -5.98 6.33
CA GLN A 99 -12.09 -5.63 6.57
C GLN A 99 -11.73 -5.82 8.03
N SER A 100 -10.47 -6.18 8.26
CA SER A 100 -9.86 -6.25 9.59
C SER A 100 -8.43 -5.79 9.49
N TYR A 101 -7.91 -5.14 10.54
CA TYR A 101 -6.50 -4.79 10.60
C TYR A 101 -5.89 -5.27 11.92
N LYS A 102 -4.55 -5.38 11.93
CA LYS A 102 -3.76 -5.69 13.11
C LYS A 102 -2.53 -4.81 13.18
N VAL A 103 -2.32 -4.21 14.36
CA VAL A 103 -1.06 -3.60 14.75
C VAL A 103 -0.27 -4.59 15.61
N SER A 104 1.03 -4.72 15.37
CA SER A 104 1.90 -5.67 16.07
C SER A 104 3.36 -5.20 16.04
N ASP A 105 4.12 -5.42 17.11
CA ASP A 105 5.56 -5.12 17.15
C ASP A 105 6.42 -6.09 16.33
N THR A 106 5.82 -7.22 15.91
CA THR A 106 6.44 -8.23 15.04
C THR A 106 5.52 -8.54 13.85
N PHE A 107 6.10 -8.97 12.73
CA PHE A 107 5.32 -9.30 11.53
C PHE A 107 4.27 -10.40 11.86
N PRO A 108 2.96 -10.13 11.75
CA PRO A 108 1.93 -10.96 12.36
C PRO A 108 1.52 -12.17 11.50
N PHE A 109 2.48 -12.99 11.05
CA PHE A 109 2.24 -14.10 10.11
C PHE A 109 1.18 -15.11 10.60
N LYS A 110 1.19 -15.46 11.90
CA LYS A 110 0.17 -16.37 12.48
C LYS A 110 -1.25 -15.83 12.33
N TRP A 111 -1.43 -14.53 12.48
CA TRP A 111 -2.74 -13.88 12.32
C TRP A 111 -3.14 -13.81 10.84
N ILE A 112 -2.21 -13.48 9.95
CA ILE A 112 -2.43 -13.47 8.50
C ILE A 112 -2.88 -14.86 8.03
N ASN A 113 -2.17 -15.92 8.44
CA ASN A 113 -2.51 -17.29 8.06
C ASN A 113 -3.89 -17.74 8.57
N LYS A 114 -4.28 -17.33 9.78
CA LYS A 114 -5.65 -17.54 10.27
C LYS A 114 -6.68 -16.82 9.40
N LYS A 115 -6.40 -15.56 9.03
CA LYS A 115 -7.29 -14.73 8.22
C LYS A 115 -7.42 -15.20 6.77
N TRP A 116 -6.36 -15.74 6.16
CA TRP A 116 -6.44 -16.40 4.86
C TRP A 116 -7.46 -17.55 4.85
N LYS A 117 -7.48 -18.37 5.90
CA LYS A 117 -8.46 -19.47 6.06
C LYS A 117 -9.90 -18.96 6.21
N GLU A 118 -10.08 -17.74 6.70
CA GLU A 118 -11.38 -17.05 6.79
C GLU A 118 -11.76 -16.33 5.47
N GLY A 119 -10.92 -16.41 4.43
CA GLY A 119 -11.14 -15.80 3.12
C GLY A 119 -10.81 -14.30 3.06
N PHE A 120 -10.06 -13.78 4.03
CA PHE A 120 -9.48 -12.45 3.98
C PHE A 120 -8.12 -12.50 3.30
N TYR A 121 -7.76 -11.46 2.57
CA TYR A 121 -6.44 -11.31 1.95
C TYR A 121 -5.81 -9.99 2.37
N VAL A 122 -4.50 -9.94 2.51
CA VAL A 122 -3.77 -8.68 2.75
C VAL A 122 -3.99 -7.76 1.57
N THR A 123 -4.38 -6.52 1.88
CA THR A 123 -4.74 -5.49 0.90
C THR A 123 -3.97 -4.20 1.08
N SER A 124 -3.44 -3.96 2.29
CA SER A 124 -2.54 -2.84 2.54
C SER A 124 -1.66 -3.16 3.74
N MET A 125 -0.44 -2.65 3.74
CA MET A 125 0.50 -2.79 4.84
C MET A 125 1.26 -1.48 5.04
N ALA A 126 1.59 -1.17 6.28
CA ALA A 126 2.49 -0.08 6.63
C ALA A 126 3.30 -0.44 7.86
N THR A 127 4.33 0.35 8.12
CA THR A 127 5.10 0.30 9.36
C THR A 127 5.16 1.69 9.97
N SER A 128 5.35 1.76 11.29
CA SER A 128 5.71 2.97 12.01
C SER A 128 6.72 2.61 13.09
N GLY A 129 7.98 2.97 12.85
CA GLY A 129 9.10 2.42 13.60
C GLY A 129 9.22 0.92 13.38
N SER A 130 9.22 0.13 14.46
CA SER A 130 9.23 -1.34 14.43
C SER A 130 7.83 -1.96 14.30
N ARG A 131 6.76 -1.17 14.47
CA ARG A 131 5.38 -1.68 14.46
C ARG A 131 4.90 -1.91 13.03
N TRP A 132 4.24 -3.04 12.83
CA TRP A 132 3.57 -3.44 11.61
C TRP A 132 2.08 -3.16 11.72
N GLY A 133 1.51 -2.54 10.69
CA GLY A 133 0.09 -2.43 10.44
C GLY A 133 -0.27 -3.27 9.21
N VAL A 134 -1.11 -4.28 9.39
CA VAL A 134 -1.56 -5.16 8.29
C VAL A 134 -3.07 -5.06 8.17
N VAL A 135 -3.55 -4.71 6.99
CA VAL A 135 -4.98 -4.63 6.65
C VAL A 135 -5.34 -5.78 5.73
N MET A 136 -6.33 -6.57 6.13
CA MET A 136 -6.85 -7.67 5.33
C MET A 136 -8.34 -7.48 5.03
N SER A 137 -8.73 -7.77 3.80
CA SER A 137 -10.10 -7.57 3.30
C SER A 137 -10.65 -8.82 2.62
N ARG A 138 -11.94 -9.10 2.77
CA ARG A 138 -12.69 -10.07 1.94
C ARG A 138 -13.18 -9.37 0.69
N GLY A 139 -13.31 -10.12 -0.41
CA GLY A 139 -13.71 -9.54 -1.71
C GLY A 139 -12.57 -8.87 -2.47
N ALA A 140 -11.31 -9.01 -2.02
CA ALA A 140 -10.14 -8.41 -2.65
C ALA A 140 -9.79 -8.96 -4.06
N GLY A 141 -10.57 -9.90 -4.59
CA GLY A 141 -10.35 -10.44 -5.94
C GLY A 141 -9.18 -11.42 -6.09
N PHE A 142 -8.60 -11.90 -4.99
CA PHE A 142 -7.49 -12.86 -5.02
C PHE A 142 -7.96 -14.31 -4.80
N SER A 143 -7.30 -15.25 -5.46
CA SER A 143 -7.50 -16.70 -5.27
C SER A 143 -6.48 -17.32 -4.33
N ASP A 144 -5.27 -16.76 -4.32
CA ASP A 144 -4.19 -17.21 -3.45
C ASP A 144 -3.25 -16.04 -3.13
N GLN A 145 -2.53 -16.13 -2.02
CA GLN A 145 -1.61 -15.09 -1.56
C GLN A 145 -0.51 -15.66 -0.67
N VAL A 146 0.70 -15.13 -0.84
CA VAL A 146 1.90 -15.51 -0.09
C VAL A 146 2.61 -14.27 0.43
N VAL A 147 3.50 -14.47 1.40
CA VAL A 147 4.38 -13.43 1.93
C VAL A 147 5.82 -13.88 1.76
N GLU A 148 6.64 -13.04 1.13
CA GLU A 148 8.10 -13.12 1.16
C GLU A 148 8.58 -12.10 2.21
N LEU A 149 9.02 -12.60 3.37
CA LEU A 149 9.56 -11.80 4.47
C LEU A 149 11.07 -12.06 4.55
N ASP A 150 11.87 -11.00 4.44
CA ASP A 150 13.32 -11.08 4.39
C ASP A 150 13.95 -9.96 5.22
N PHE A 151 15.18 -10.14 5.69
CA PHE A 151 15.96 -9.07 6.33
C PHE A 151 16.54 -8.08 5.31
N LEU A 152 16.58 -8.48 4.05
CA LEU A 152 17.01 -7.69 2.90
C LEU A 152 15.84 -7.60 1.90
N TYR A 153 16.13 -7.80 0.62
CA TYR A 153 15.18 -7.79 -0.47
C TYR A 153 15.06 -9.20 -1.07
N PRO A 154 13.87 -9.84 -1.04
CA PRO A 154 13.70 -11.23 -1.46
C PRO A 154 13.60 -11.36 -2.99
N SER A 155 14.67 -10.99 -3.71
CA SER A 155 14.67 -10.99 -5.19
C SER A 155 14.35 -12.36 -5.77
N GLU A 156 15.03 -13.41 -5.31
CA GLU A 156 14.82 -14.79 -5.80
C GLU A 156 13.39 -15.27 -5.53
N GLY A 157 12.87 -14.97 -4.34
CA GLY A 157 11.49 -15.28 -3.98
C GLY A 157 10.50 -14.62 -4.92
N ILE A 158 10.65 -13.31 -5.18
CA ILE A 158 9.77 -12.56 -6.08
C ILE A 158 9.77 -13.14 -7.50
N HIS A 159 10.94 -13.38 -8.10
CA HIS A 159 11.02 -13.91 -9.46
C HIS A 159 10.37 -15.29 -9.56
N ARG A 160 10.68 -16.18 -8.60
CA ARG A 160 10.04 -17.50 -8.54
C ARG A 160 8.53 -17.39 -8.44
N ARG A 161 8.00 -16.47 -7.63
CA ARG A 161 6.54 -16.26 -7.48
C ARG A 161 5.91 -15.66 -8.74
N TRP A 162 6.61 -14.79 -9.46
CA TRP A 162 6.15 -14.26 -10.74
C TRP A 162 5.94 -15.37 -11.78
N ASP A 163 6.84 -16.37 -11.83
CA ASP A 163 6.73 -17.54 -12.72
C ASP A 163 5.49 -18.40 -12.42
N TYR A 164 5.04 -18.41 -11.16
CA TYR A 164 3.81 -19.08 -10.74
C TYR A 164 2.55 -18.20 -10.82
N GLY A 165 2.66 -17.01 -11.44
CA GLY A 165 1.51 -16.12 -11.68
C GLY A 165 1.09 -15.27 -10.48
N TYR A 166 1.89 -15.20 -9.42
CA TYR A 166 1.67 -14.23 -8.35
C TYR A 166 2.14 -12.85 -8.80
N ARG A 167 1.61 -11.79 -8.19
CA ARG A 167 2.04 -10.39 -8.38
C ARG A 167 2.12 -9.69 -7.04
N ILE A 168 3.10 -8.80 -6.88
CA ILE A 168 3.24 -7.98 -5.68
C ILE A 168 2.00 -7.08 -5.58
N THR A 169 1.29 -7.16 -4.45
CA THR A 169 0.06 -6.39 -4.20
C THR A 169 0.11 -5.55 -2.93
N ALA A 170 1.01 -5.85 -2.00
CA ALA A 170 1.28 -4.98 -0.86
C ALA A 170 2.74 -5.13 -0.43
N THR A 171 3.34 -4.03 0.01
CA THR A 171 4.72 -3.99 0.48
C THR A 171 4.81 -3.12 1.71
N ALA A 172 5.55 -3.56 2.72
CA ALA A 172 5.90 -2.75 3.87
C ALA A 172 7.26 -3.20 4.40
N ALA A 173 8.01 -2.30 5.02
CA ALA A 173 9.33 -2.60 5.53
C ALA A 173 9.59 -1.82 6.81
N THR A 174 10.29 -2.45 7.74
CA THR A 174 10.96 -1.77 8.84
C THR A 174 12.41 -1.47 8.44
N TRP A 175 13.20 -0.99 9.41
CA TRP A 175 14.64 -0.87 9.22
C TRP A 175 15.37 -2.21 9.07
N ASP A 176 14.75 -3.30 9.53
CA ASP A 176 15.41 -4.61 9.61
C ASP A 176 14.81 -5.64 8.67
N GLN A 177 13.56 -5.47 8.22
CA GLN A 177 12.84 -6.46 7.45
C GLN A 177 12.00 -5.81 6.35
N ALA A 178 11.93 -6.46 5.19
CA ALA A 178 10.99 -6.17 4.14
C ALA A 178 9.97 -7.31 4.01
N ALA A 179 8.69 -6.97 3.95
CA ALA A 179 7.61 -7.89 3.68
C ALA A 179 6.95 -7.54 2.35
N LEU A 180 6.98 -8.49 1.41
CA LEU A 180 6.26 -8.40 0.16
C LEU A 180 5.15 -9.44 0.14
N VAL A 181 3.93 -8.96 -0.02
CA VAL A 181 2.76 -9.80 -0.26
C VAL A 181 2.61 -9.96 -1.76
N LEU A 182 2.54 -11.20 -2.21
CA LEU A 182 2.25 -11.52 -3.61
C LEU A 182 0.95 -12.32 -3.72
N SER A 183 0.09 -11.96 -4.65
CA SER A 183 -1.25 -12.54 -4.80
C SER A 183 -1.50 -13.01 -6.23
N VAL A 184 -2.33 -14.03 -6.38
CA VAL A 184 -2.87 -14.46 -7.68
C VAL A 184 -4.26 -13.86 -7.85
N PRO A 185 -4.49 -13.01 -8.87
CA PRO A 185 -5.81 -12.47 -9.14
C PRO A 185 -6.76 -13.55 -9.66
N ARG A 186 -8.02 -13.55 -9.20
CA ARG A 186 -9.07 -14.48 -9.66
C ARG A 186 -9.39 -14.30 -11.15
N ARG A 187 -9.25 -13.08 -11.66
CA ARG A 187 -9.38 -12.75 -13.07
C ARG A 187 -8.00 -12.42 -13.58
N LYS A 188 -7.46 -13.25 -14.47
CA LYS A 188 -6.16 -13.00 -15.10
C LYS A 188 -6.25 -11.71 -15.92
N PRO A 189 -5.41 -10.70 -15.64
CA PRO A 189 -5.29 -9.55 -16.53
C PRO A 189 -4.75 -10.00 -17.89
N ALA A 190 -5.15 -9.29 -18.96
CA ALA A 190 -4.79 -9.67 -20.33
C ALA A 190 -3.29 -9.50 -20.63
N ASP A 191 -2.63 -8.56 -19.96
CA ASP A 191 -1.20 -8.29 -20.03
C ASP A 191 -0.76 -7.78 -18.64
N GLU A 192 0.19 -8.45 -18.01
CA GLU A 192 0.63 -8.08 -16.67
C GLU A 192 2.14 -8.22 -16.53
N THR A 193 2.83 -7.15 -16.93
CA THR A 193 4.24 -6.93 -16.63
C THR A 193 4.35 -6.20 -15.29
N GLN A 194 5.15 -6.74 -14.38
CA GLN A 194 5.49 -6.09 -13.11
C GLN A 194 7.00 -6.07 -12.95
N GLU A 195 7.51 -4.95 -12.44
CA GLU A 195 8.93 -4.78 -12.14
C GLU A 195 9.10 -4.09 -10.80
N THR A 196 10.31 -4.20 -10.26
CA THR A 196 10.69 -3.63 -8.97
C THR A 196 11.96 -2.82 -9.14
N LEU A 197 11.99 -1.64 -8.51
CA LEU A 197 13.17 -0.79 -8.46
C LEU A 197 13.49 -0.45 -7.01
N ARG A 198 14.77 -0.56 -6.63
CA ARG A 198 15.29 -0.10 -5.34
C ARG A 198 16.23 1.08 -5.57
N THR A 199 15.96 2.19 -4.89
CA THR A 199 16.78 3.42 -4.95
C THR A 199 16.85 4.08 -3.59
N SER A 200 17.89 4.90 -3.38
CA SER A 200 18.05 5.71 -2.16
C SER A 200 17.23 7.00 -2.17
N ALA A 201 16.83 7.47 -3.36
CA ALA A 201 15.98 8.64 -3.56
C ALA A 201 14.75 8.28 -4.41
N PHE A 202 13.70 9.11 -4.33
CA PHE A 202 12.50 8.91 -5.14
C PHE A 202 12.84 8.98 -6.64
N PRO A 203 12.56 7.92 -7.43
CA PRO A 203 13.14 7.75 -8.77
C PRO A 203 12.35 8.47 -9.87
N SER A 204 12.23 9.80 -9.78
CA SER A 204 11.40 10.61 -10.69
C SER A 204 11.66 10.39 -12.18
N THR A 205 12.92 10.29 -12.60
CA THR A 205 13.29 10.07 -14.02
C THR A 205 12.79 8.70 -14.48
N HIS A 206 13.06 7.66 -13.70
CA HIS A 206 12.63 6.30 -14.02
C HIS A 206 11.10 6.20 -14.10
N VAL A 207 10.38 6.80 -13.17
CA VAL A 207 8.90 6.81 -13.19
C VAL A 207 8.37 7.40 -14.50
N LYS A 208 8.94 8.53 -14.96
CA LYS A 208 8.52 9.16 -16.23
C LYS A 208 8.84 8.28 -17.45
N GLU A 209 10.00 7.62 -17.46
CA GLU A 209 10.35 6.66 -18.52
C GLU A 209 9.39 5.47 -18.56
N LYS A 210 8.96 4.97 -17.39
CA LYS A 210 8.02 3.86 -17.27
C LYS A 210 6.59 4.25 -17.64
N TRP A 211 6.16 5.45 -17.26
CA TRP A 211 4.88 6.00 -17.74
C TRP A 211 4.81 6.07 -19.27
N ALA A 212 5.91 6.44 -19.95
CA ALA A 212 5.97 6.45 -21.42
C ALA A 212 5.84 5.05 -22.04
N LYS A 213 6.05 3.98 -21.26
CA LYS A 213 5.89 2.58 -21.64
C LYS A 213 4.60 1.95 -21.08
N ASN A 214 3.64 2.76 -20.61
CA ASN A 214 2.40 2.32 -19.97
C ASN A 214 2.59 1.47 -18.70
N LEU A 215 3.70 1.66 -17.99
CA LEU A 215 3.94 1.07 -16.67
C LEU A 215 3.74 2.15 -15.60
N TYR A 216 2.98 1.81 -14.55
CA TYR A 216 2.56 2.75 -13.51
C TYR A 216 2.99 2.28 -12.12
N ILE A 217 3.10 3.22 -11.18
CA ILE A 217 3.46 2.88 -9.81
C ILE A 217 2.27 2.18 -9.16
N ALA A 218 2.45 0.92 -8.76
CA ALA A 218 1.44 0.14 -8.04
C ALA A 218 1.64 0.20 -6.51
N SER A 219 2.90 0.24 -6.05
CA SER A 219 3.23 0.29 -4.63
C SER A 219 4.54 1.04 -4.43
N VAL A 220 4.63 1.74 -3.29
CA VAL A 220 5.85 2.41 -2.81
C VAL A 220 6.01 2.05 -1.34
N CYS A 221 7.23 1.71 -0.95
CA CYS A 221 7.56 1.46 0.43
C CYS A 221 8.97 1.98 0.71
N TYR A 222 9.13 2.59 1.88
CA TYR A 222 10.44 2.93 2.42
C TYR A 222 10.91 1.81 3.36
N GLY A 223 12.16 1.40 3.18
CA GLY A 223 12.83 0.40 3.99
C GLY A 223 14.33 0.51 3.82
N ARG A 224 15.08 -0.31 4.56
CA ARG A 224 16.54 -0.35 4.43
C ARG A 224 16.93 -0.78 3.02
N THR A 225 17.58 0.11 2.29
CA THR A 225 18.29 -0.24 1.06
C THR A 225 19.68 -0.72 1.46
N VAL A 226 20.06 -1.92 1.05
CA VAL A 226 21.47 -2.33 1.08
C VAL A 226 22.16 -1.50 0.01
N SER A 227 23.04 -0.60 0.44
CA SER A 227 24.12 -0.03 -0.38
C SER A 227 25.09 -1.11 -0.81
#